data_AF-X1JU24-F1
#
_entry.id   AF-X1JU24-F1
#
_cell.length_a   1.000
_cell.length_b   1.000
_cell.length_c   1.000
_cell.angle_alpha   90.00
_cell.angle_beta   90.00
_cell.angle_gamma   90.00
#
_symmetry.space_group_name_H-M   'P 1'
#
loop_
_entity.id
_entity.type
_entity.pdbx_description
1 polymer ?
#
loop_
_entity_poly.entity_id
_entity_poly.type
_entity_poly.pdbx_seq_one_letter_code
_entity_poly.pdbx_strand_id
1 'polypeptide(L)'
;MRTISKCVVLGLILAFFVVEVGAASNMREADELFDKGTFQEALEVYESIFKESTDDDARWRAFFRVCESLAHLFRYGEAGQKLISTPVPLDMPYRVRILILKAEILRNFLTQYSYHQRKDVIEEEEKDIFRLTPDEIQADIMRSYVELWKLREELLEMDLREEGYFLDIEDTDFGMYPTLYDYLILSWTDFLLTQETRRLGGKAIRPDAELLLAERVERLVHLEDPPALLAAQLMEEASYEKRRNRLEATERWKIRRLLLPLKHYGLFDLKALVDDRTGI
;
A
#
# COMPACT_ATOMS: atom_id res chain seq x y z
N MET A 1 21.63 63.95 -39.26
CA MET A 1 21.73 63.10 -38.05
C MET A 1 20.33 62.87 -37.51
N ARG A 2 19.89 61.61 -37.49
CA ARG A 2 18.56 61.16 -37.05
C ARG A 2 18.60 60.84 -35.56
N THR A 3 17.68 61.37 -34.77
CA THR A 3 17.36 60.87 -33.42
C THR A 3 15.96 60.27 -33.46
N ILE A 4 15.92 58.95 -33.24
CA ILE A 4 14.75 58.08 -33.36
C ILE A 4 14.03 58.05 -32.00
N SER A 5 12.74 58.36 -32.02
CA SER A 5 11.80 58.18 -30.92
C SER A 5 11.74 56.71 -30.48
N LYS A 6 11.94 56.42 -29.19
CA LYS A 6 11.63 55.14 -28.57
C LYS A 6 10.33 55.28 -27.80
N CYS A 7 9.22 55.04 -28.51
CA CYS A 7 7.90 54.86 -27.93
C CYS A 7 7.58 53.36 -27.88
N VAL A 8 7.13 52.93 -26.70
CA VAL A 8 6.10 51.89 -26.50
C VAL A 8 6.44 50.47 -26.96
N VAL A 9 6.92 49.64 -26.02
CA VAL A 9 6.49 48.23 -25.91
C VAL A 9 6.35 47.94 -24.41
N LEU A 10 5.20 48.29 -23.84
CA LEU A 10 4.77 47.88 -22.50
C LEU A 10 3.38 47.28 -22.67
N GLY A 11 3.29 45.97 -22.81
CA GLY A 11 2.01 45.29 -22.98
C GLY A 11 2.16 43.93 -23.62
N LEU A 12 2.38 42.89 -22.79
CA LEU A 12 1.82 41.54 -22.92
C LEU A 12 2.40 40.58 -21.85
N ILE A 13 2.17 40.83 -20.57
CA ILE A 13 2.39 39.80 -19.52
C ILE A 13 1.28 39.95 -18.47
N LEU A 14 0.05 39.59 -18.82
CA LEU A 14 -1.08 39.58 -17.86
C LEU A 14 -2.21 38.70 -18.40
N ALA A 15 -1.93 37.41 -18.64
CA ALA A 15 -2.96 36.44 -19.05
C ALA A 15 -2.56 34.99 -18.72
N PHE A 16 -2.13 34.69 -17.48
CA PHE A 16 -1.83 33.30 -17.07
C PHE A 16 -2.22 32.93 -15.62
N PHE A 17 -3.18 33.64 -14.99
CA PHE A 17 -3.59 33.37 -13.60
C PHE A 17 -5.12 33.25 -13.40
N VAL A 18 -5.83 32.50 -14.25
CA VAL A 18 -7.30 32.34 -14.12
C VAL A 18 -7.79 30.89 -14.26
N VAL A 19 -7.07 29.87 -13.79
CA VAL A 19 -7.57 28.47 -13.86
C VAL A 19 -7.58 27.70 -12.53
N GLU A 20 -6.85 28.12 -11.49
CA GLU A 20 -6.71 27.31 -10.26
C GLU A 20 -7.88 27.35 -9.25
N VAL A 21 -8.83 28.28 -9.36
CA VAL A 21 -9.89 28.42 -8.33
C VAL A 21 -10.99 27.36 -8.47
N GLY A 22 -11.16 26.75 -9.64
CA GLY A 22 -12.23 25.78 -9.89
C GLY A 22 -12.02 24.42 -9.22
N ALA A 23 -10.80 23.87 -9.29
CA ALA A 23 -10.51 22.53 -8.79
C ALA A 23 -10.67 22.40 -7.26
N ALA A 24 -10.19 23.40 -6.51
CA ALA A 24 -10.29 23.40 -5.05
C ALA A 24 -11.75 23.48 -4.55
N SER A 25 -12.61 24.24 -5.24
CA SER A 25 -14.03 24.33 -4.91
C SER A 25 -14.75 22.99 -5.13
N ASN A 26 -14.48 22.33 -6.25
CA ASN A 26 -15.10 21.04 -6.59
C ASN A 26 -14.61 19.93 -5.66
N MET A 27 -13.33 19.95 -5.26
CA MET A 27 -12.78 18.97 -4.33
C MET A 27 -13.46 19.00 -2.97
N ARG A 28 -13.68 20.19 -2.41
CA ARG A 28 -14.38 20.35 -1.12
C ARG A 28 -15.82 19.86 -1.19
N GLU A 29 -16.52 20.14 -2.30
CA GLU A 29 -17.88 19.62 -2.50
C GLU A 29 -17.89 18.09 -2.56
N ALA A 30 -16.94 17.47 -3.26
CA ALA A 30 -16.80 16.02 -3.30
C ALA A 30 -16.51 15.43 -1.92
N ASP A 31 -15.62 16.04 -1.14
CA ASP A 31 -15.32 15.64 0.24
C ASP A 31 -16.57 15.74 1.14
N GLU A 32 -17.36 16.81 1.02
CA GLU A 32 -18.61 16.95 1.77
C GLU A 32 -19.66 15.90 1.41
N LEU A 33 -19.69 15.42 0.15
CA LEU A 33 -20.54 14.31 -0.28
C LEU A 33 -20.02 12.99 0.27
N PHE A 34 -18.71 12.78 0.23
CA PHE A 34 -18.07 11.58 0.76
C PHE A 34 -18.35 11.42 2.26
N ASP A 35 -18.15 12.47 3.05
CA ASP A 35 -18.35 12.46 4.51
C ASP A 35 -19.83 12.23 4.90
N LYS A 36 -20.78 12.57 4.02
CA LYS A 36 -22.21 12.28 4.21
C LYS A 36 -22.61 10.86 3.82
N GLY A 37 -21.67 10.07 3.28
CA GLY A 37 -21.93 8.73 2.77
C GLY A 37 -22.64 8.69 1.42
N THR A 38 -22.76 9.83 0.72
CA THR A 38 -23.29 9.90 -0.66
C THR A 38 -22.18 9.57 -1.66
N PHE A 39 -21.70 8.33 -1.59
CA PHE A 39 -20.48 7.88 -2.28
C PHE A 39 -20.63 7.85 -3.81
N GLN A 40 -21.84 7.66 -4.35
CA GLN A 40 -22.05 7.65 -5.80
C GLN A 40 -21.93 9.07 -6.38
N GLU A 41 -22.51 10.05 -5.73
CA GLU A 41 -22.40 11.46 -6.10
C GLU A 41 -20.97 11.97 -5.92
N ALA A 42 -20.32 11.62 -4.80
CA ALA A 42 -18.91 11.96 -4.58
C ALA A 42 -18.01 11.36 -5.67
N LEU A 43 -18.21 10.08 -6.02
CA LEU A 43 -17.48 9.38 -7.07
C LEU A 43 -17.55 10.14 -8.41
N GLU A 44 -18.74 10.60 -8.81
CA GLU A 44 -18.91 11.34 -10.08
C GLU A 44 -18.09 12.62 -10.12
N VAL A 45 -18.07 13.38 -9.01
CA VAL A 45 -17.29 14.62 -8.90
C VAL A 45 -15.79 14.31 -8.90
N TYR A 46 -15.33 13.32 -8.11
CA TYR A 46 -13.91 12.95 -8.09
C TYR A 46 -13.42 12.40 -9.44
N GLU A 47 -14.26 11.67 -10.19
CA GLU A 47 -13.88 11.21 -11.53
C GLU A 47 -13.67 12.36 -12.51
N SER A 48 -14.49 13.41 -12.44
CA SER A 48 -14.30 14.62 -13.24
C SER A 48 -13.00 15.33 -12.84
N ILE A 49 -12.75 15.53 -11.53
CA ILE A 49 -11.49 16.13 -11.04
C ILE A 49 -10.28 15.34 -11.51
N PHE A 50 -10.30 14.00 -11.41
CA PHE A 50 -9.19 13.16 -11.84
C PHE A 50 -8.89 13.28 -13.35
N LYS A 51 -9.91 13.44 -14.18
CA LYS A 51 -9.76 13.54 -15.64
C LYS A 51 -9.33 14.94 -16.09
N GLU A 52 -9.79 15.98 -15.40
CA GLU A 52 -9.72 17.36 -15.88
C GLU A 52 -8.67 18.21 -15.15
N SER A 53 -8.27 17.83 -13.94
CA SER A 53 -7.32 18.62 -13.14
C SER A 53 -5.92 18.62 -13.74
N THR A 54 -5.38 19.83 -13.94
CA THR A 54 -3.97 20.06 -14.23
C THR A 54 -3.10 20.12 -12.96
N ASP A 55 -3.72 20.25 -11.78
CA ASP A 55 -3.03 20.15 -10.50
C ASP A 55 -2.90 18.67 -10.12
N ASP A 56 -1.65 18.23 -9.98
CA ASP A 56 -1.27 16.86 -9.65
C ASP A 56 -1.76 16.44 -8.26
N ASP A 57 -1.79 17.37 -7.29
CA ASP A 57 -2.27 17.09 -5.93
C ASP A 57 -3.76 16.77 -5.94
N ALA A 58 -4.57 17.70 -6.47
CA ALA A 58 -6.00 17.49 -6.63
C ALA A 58 -6.32 16.25 -7.48
N ARG A 59 -5.58 16.03 -8.57
CA ARG A 59 -5.77 14.87 -9.46
C ARG A 59 -5.59 13.55 -8.70
N TRP A 60 -4.48 13.37 -8.00
CA TRP A 60 -4.19 12.10 -7.34
C TRP A 60 -4.99 11.88 -6.05
N ARG A 61 -5.33 12.93 -5.32
CA ARG A 61 -6.29 12.84 -4.21
C ARG A 61 -7.68 12.44 -4.69
N ALA A 62 -8.13 12.97 -5.83
CA ALA A 62 -9.39 12.58 -6.42
C ALA A 62 -9.35 11.11 -6.89
N PHE A 63 -8.27 10.66 -7.53
CA PHE A 63 -8.11 9.24 -7.90
C PHE A 63 -8.17 8.29 -6.70
N PHE A 64 -7.54 8.67 -5.58
CA PHE A 64 -7.63 7.92 -4.34
C PHE A 64 -9.09 7.79 -3.88
N ARG A 65 -9.80 8.92 -3.79
CA ARG A 65 -11.22 8.95 -3.38
C ARG A 65 -12.16 8.26 -4.37
N VAL A 66 -11.84 8.23 -5.67
CA VAL A 66 -12.57 7.42 -6.66
C VAL A 66 -12.53 5.94 -6.26
N CYS A 67 -11.34 5.42 -5.95
CA CYS A 67 -11.18 4.01 -5.59
C CYS A 67 -11.84 3.69 -4.24
N GLU A 68 -11.73 4.59 -3.28
CA GLU A 68 -12.34 4.45 -1.95
C GLU A 68 -13.88 4.54 -2.01
N SER A 69 -14.43 5.47 -2.79
CA SER A 69 -15.88 5.57 -3.01
C SER A 69 -16.43 4.28 -3.65
N LEU A 70 -15.71 3.71 -4.62
CA LEU A 70 -16.05 2.42 -5.20
C LEU A 70 -15.99 1.29 -4.16
N ALA A 71 -15.01 1.30 -3.25
CA ALA A 71 -14.93 0.33 -2.16
C ALA A 71 -16.12 0.45 -1.19
N HIS A 72 -16.53 1.66 -0.80
CA HIS A 72 -17.72 1.88 0.02
C HIS A 72 -19.03 1.48 -0.66
N LEU A 73 -19.07 1.52 -1.99
CA LEU A 73 -20.17 1.00 -2.81
C LEU A 73 -20.09 -0.52 -3.06
N PHE A 74 -19.14 -1.23 -2.43
CA PHE A 74 -18.87 -2.66 -2.63
C PHE A 74 -18.50 -3.02 -4.08
N ARG A 75 -17.96 -2.07 -4.85
CA ARG A 75 -17.53 -2.21 -6.25
C ARG A 75 -16.02 -2.44 -6.36
N TYR A 76 -15.46 -3.38 -5.57
CA TYR A 76 -14.01 -3.60 -5.53
C TYR A 76 -13.42 -4.05 -6.87
N GLY A 77 -14.21 -4.70 -7.74
CA GLY A 77 -13.77 -5.03 -9.09
C GLY A 77 -13.46 -3.79 -9.92
N GLU A 78 -14.34 -2.79 -9.89
CA GLU A 78 -14.11 -1.55 -10.62
C GLU A 78 -12.95 -0.73 -10.03
N ALA A 79 -12.83 -0.69 -8.69
CA ALA A 79 -11.71 -0.05 -8.02
C ALA A 79 -10.38 -0.71 -8.41
N GLY A 80 -10.33 -2.05 -8.35
CA GLY A 80 -9.16 -2.83 -8.75
C GLY A 80 -8.82 -2.66 -10.22
N GLN A 81 -9.81 -2.67 -11.12
CA GLN A 81 -9.62 -2.44 -12.55
C GLN A 81 -8.97 -1.07 -12.78
N LYS A 82 -9.48 -0.01 -12.14
CA LYS A 82 -8.88 1.33 -12.23
C LYS A 82 -7.41 1.30 -11.78
N LEU A 83 -7.10 0.72 -10.63
CA LEU A 83 -5.71 0.63 -10.11
C LEU A 83 -4.76 -0.22 -10.95
N ILE A 84 -5.27 -1.16 -11.75
CA ILE A 84 -4.49 -1.91 -12.72
C ILE A 84 -4.26 -1.11 -14.00
N SER A 85 -5.30 -0.44 -14.51
CA SER A 85 -5.25 0.32 -15.76
C SER A 85 -4.56 1.69 -15.64
N THR A 86 -4.57 2.30 -14.44
CA THR A 86 -3.99 3.62 -14.21
C THR A 86 -2.50 3.47 -13.89
N PRO A 87 -1.60 4.13 -14.64
CA PRO A 87 -0.18 4.14 -14.32
C PRO A 87 0.07 4.71 -12.93
N VAL A 88 0.94 4.05 -12.17
CA VAL A 88 1.37 4.54 -10.87
C VAL A 88 2.18 5.83 -11.07
N PRO A 89 1.87 6.92 -10.35
CA PRO A 89 2.67 8.14 -10.44
C PRO A 89 4.13 7.87 -10.09
N LEU A 90 5.06 8.55 -10.76
CA LEU A 90 6.49 8.40 -10.51
C LEU A 90 6.92 9.21 -9.28
N ASP A 91 6.26 10.34 -9.04
CA ASP A 91 6.64 11.31 -8.03
C ASP A 91 6.07 10.97 -6.65
N MET A 92 6.88 11.26 -5.63
CA MET A 92 6.47 11.22 -4.23
C MET A 92 5.60 12.45 -3.89
N PRO A 93 4.65 12.34 -2.94
CA PRO A 93 4.33 11.15 -2.13
C PRO A 93 3.34 10.19 -2.80
N TYR A 94 2.74 10.57 -3.93
CA TYR A 94 1.63 9.84 -4.53
C TYR A 94 2.01 8.45 -5.03
N ARG A 95 3.26 8.24 -5.47
CA ARG A 95 3.75 6.90 -5.83
C ARG A 95 3.48 5.88 -4.72
N VAL A 96 3.86 6.20 -3.48
CA VAL A 96 3.68 5.33 -2.32
C VAL A 96 2.20 5.15 -2.01
N ARG A 97 1.43 6.24 -1.95
CA ARG A 97 0.00 6.20 -1.60
C ARG A 97 -0.79 5.32 -2.56
N ILE A 98 -0.52 5.42 -3.86
CA ILE A 98 -1.18 4.60 -4.88
C ILE A 98 -0.74 3.13 -4.83
N LEU A 99 0.54 2.84 -4.54
CA LEU A 99 1.00 1.47 -4.36
C LEU A 99 0.35 0.80 -3.14
N ILE A 100 0.21 1.53 -2.02
CA ILE A 100 -0.50 1.05 -0.83
C ILE A 100 -1.98 0.78 -1.16
N LEU A 101 -2.66 1.77 -1.74
CA LEU A 101 -4.06 1.64 -2.14
C LEU A 101 -4.28 0.45 -3.09
N LYS A 102 -3.38 0.25 -4.05
CA LYS A 102 -3.41 -0.89 -4.97
C LYS A 102 -3.32 -2.22 -4.23
N ALA A 103 -2.36 -2.37 -3.31
CA ALA A 103 -2.24 -3.59 -2.52
C ALA A 103 -3.53 -3.85 -1.72
N GLU A 104 -4.05 -2.86 -1.00
CA GLU A 104 -5.23 -3.03 -0.14
C GLU A 104 -6.52 -3.32 -0.92
N ILE A 105 -6.79 -2.60 -2.00
CA ILE A 105 -7.99 -2.84 -2.83
C ILE A 105 -7.94 -4.22 -3.47
N LEU A 106 -6.78 -4.67 -3.97
CA LEU A 106 -6.65 -6.00 -4.56
C LEU A 106 -6.75 -7.12 -3.51
N ARG A 107 -6.27 -6.90 -2.28
CA ARG A 107 -6.49 -7.82 -1.15
C ARG A 107 -7.97 -7.95 -0.80
N ASN A 108 -8.68 -6.82 -0.76
CA ASN A 108 -10.13 -6.80 -0.54
C ASN A 108 -10.87 -7.48 -1.69
N PHE A 109 -10.49 -7.21 -2.93
CA PHE A 109 -11.04 -7.87 -4.12
C PHE A 109 -10.90 -9.39 -4.05
N LEU A 110 -9.72 -9.91 -3.70
CA LEU A 110 -9.52 -11.35 -3.48
C LEU A 110 -10.41 -11.87 -2.36
N THR A 111 -10.52 -11.15 -1.26
CA THR A 111 -11.34 -11.60 -0.12
C THR A 111 -12.83 -11.69 -0.49
N GLN A 112 -13.34 -10.75 -1.28
CA GLN A 112 -14.76 -10.73 -1.69
C GLN A 112 -15.05 -11.68 -2.86
N TYR A 113 -14.14 -11.82 -3.82
CA TYR A 113 -14.43 -12.48 -5.10
C TYR A 113 -13.61 -13.73 -5.40
N SER A 114 -12.72 -14.19 -4.51
CA SER A 114 -11.87 -15.38 -4.80
C SER A 114 -12.65 -16.63 -5.18
N TYR A 115 -13.89 -16.79 -4.69
CA TYR A 115 -14.73 -17.95 -5.00
C TYR A 115 -15.35 -17.92 -6.41
N HIS A 116 -15.45 -16.74 -7.02
CA HIS A 116 -16.07 -16.54 -8.33
C HIS A 116 -15.06 -16.44 -9.47
N GLN A 117 -13.76 -16.35 -9.14
CA GLN A 117 -12.70 -16.26 -10.14
C GLN A 117 -12.43 -17.60 -10.82
N ARG A 118 -12.12 -17.52 -12.12
CA ARG A 118 -11.70 -18.68 -12.91
C ARG A 118 -10.31 -19.13 -12.46
N LYS A 119 -10.05 -20.43 -12.55
CA LYS A 119 -8.73 -21.02 -12.27
C LYS A 119 -7.85 -21.11 -13.52
N ASP A 120 -8.46 -21.10 -14.70
CA ASP A 120 -7.76 -21.24 -15.97
C ASP A 120 -7.34 -19.88 -16.51
N VAL A 121 -6.09 -19.79 -17.00
CA VAL A 121 -5.54 -18.59 -17.62
C VAL A 121 -6.10 -18.45 -19.03
N ILE A 122 -6.69 -17.28 -19.33
CA ILE A 122 -7.10 -16.90 -20.70
C ILE A 122 -6.04 -15.94 -21.23
N GLU A 123 -5.46 -16.22 -22.39
CA GLU A 123 -4.47 -15.33 -23.03
C GLU A 123 -5.20 -14.25 -23.85
N GLU A 124 -5.32 -13.05 -23.28
CA GLU A 124 -5.85 -11.83 -23.93
C GLU A 124 -4.97 -10.64 -23.53
N GLU A 125 -4.80 -9.65 -24.44
CA GLU A 125 -3.93 -8.48 -24.23
C GLU A 125 -4.48 -7.50 -23.17
N GLU A 126 -5.81 -7.36 -23.07
CA GLU A 126 -6.47 -6.54 -22.05
C GLU A 126 -7.46 -7.39 -21.26
N LYS A 127 -7.04 -7.81 -20.07
CA LYS A 127 -7.88 -8.62 -19.17
C LYS A 127 -8.59 -7.68 -18.19
N ASP A 128 -9.91 -7.76 -18.19
CA ASP A 128 -10.73 -7.35 -17.07
C ASP A 128 -10.21 -8.04 -15.79
N ILE A 129 -10.15 -7.35 -14.65
CA ILE A 129 -9.71 -7.89 -13.37
C ILE A 129 -10.45 -9.18 -12.99
N PHE A 130 -11.72 -9.33 -13.39
CA PHE A 130 -12.47 -10.58 -13.17
C PHE A 130 -12.02 -11.76 -14.05
N ARG A 131 -11.21 -11.50 -15.08
CA ARG A 131 -10.53 -12.50 -15.91
C ARG A 131 -9.15 -12.86 -15.39
N LEU A 132 -8.60 -12.10 -14.43
CA LEU A 132 -7.38 -12.48 -13.75
C LEU A 132 -7.65 -13.63 -12.77
N THR A 133 -6.69 -14.55 -12.72
CA THR A 133 -6.65 -15.62 -11.73
C THR A 133 -6.28 -15.05 -10.35
N PRO A 134 -6.63 -15.75 -9.25
CA PRO A 134 -6.20 -15.35 -7.91
C PRO A 134 -4.68 -15.18 -7.78
N ASP A 135 -3.89 -16.02 -8.48
CA ASP A 135 -2.42 -15.95 -8.45
C ASP A 135 -1.87 -14.75 -9.22
N GLU A 136 -2.46 -14.36 -10.36
CA GLU A 136 -2.10 -13.12 -11.07
C GLU A 136 -2.35 -11.89 -10.19
N ILE A 137 -3.48 -11.84 -9.48
CA ILE A 137 -3.81 -10.72 -8.58
C ILE A 137 -2.87 -10.71 -7.36
N GLN A 138 -2.56 -11.89 -6.79
CA GLN A 138 -1.56 -12.01 -5.72
C GLN A 138 -0.18 -11.53 -6.17
N ALA A 139 0.22 -11.84 -7.40
CA ALA A 139 1.49 -11.37 -7.97
C ALA A 139 1.51 -9.85 -8.09
N ASP A 140 0.41 -9.20 -8.45
CA ASP A 140 0.33 -7.73 -8.51
C ASP A 140 0.30 -7.05 -7.13
N ILE A 141 -0.31 -7.68 -6.13
CA ILE A 141 -0.19 -7.25 -4.73
C ILE A 141 1.28 -7.32 -4.29
N MET A 142 1.94 -8.46 -4.51
CA MET A 142 3.35 -8.64 -4.18
C MET A 142 4.26 -7.66 -4.90
N ARG A 143 4.02 -7.41 -6.19
CA ARG A 143 4.76 -6.40 -6.96
C ARG A 143 4.64 -5.02 -6.32
N SER A 144 3.46 -4.66 -5.83
CA SER A 144 3.23 -3.37 -5.17
C SER A 144 4.03 -3.26 -3.87
N TYR A 145 4.05 -4.31 -3.05
CA TYR A 145 4.88 -4.33 -1.84
C TYR A 145 6.39 -4.33 -2.14
N VAL A 146 6.84 -5.04 -3.18
CA VAL A 146 8.24 -5.02 -3.61
C VAL A 146 8.66 -3.63 -4.10
N GLU A 147 7.79 -2.90 -4.80
CA GLU A 147 8.05 -1.51 -5.17
C GLU A 147 8.09 -0.60 -3.94
N LEU A 148 7.19 -0.77 -2.97
CA LEU A 148 7.23 -0.04 -1.70
C LEU A 148 8.52 -0.33 -0.90
N TRP A 149 8.98 -1.57 -0.89
CA TRP A 149 10.23 -1.97 -0.24
C TRP A 149 11.47 -1.26 -0.81
N LYS A 150 11.47 -1.02 -2.12
CA LYS A 150 12.53 -0.24 -2.78
C LYS A 150 12.55 1.22 -2.31
N LEU A 151 11.40 1.74 -1.87
CA LEU A 151 11.20 3.10 -1.36
C LEU A 151 11.27 3.18 0.18
N ARG A 152 11.78 2.15 0.86
CA ARG A 152 11.74 2.07 2.34
C ARG A 152 12.43 3.22 3.06
N GLU A 153 13.48 3.79 2.45
CA GLU A 153 14.20 4.93 3.01
C GLU A 153 13.30 6.18 3.04
N GLU A 154 12.56 6.41 1.96
CA GLU A 154 11.59 7.49 1.85
C GLU A 154 10.40 7.25 2.78
N LEU A 155 9.92 6.00 2.89
CA LEU A 155 8.83 5.63 3.80
C LEU A 155 9.15 5.88 5.28
N LEU A 156 10.43 5.75 5.67
CA LEU A 156 10.89 6.07 7.03
C LEU A 156 10.80 7.55 7.34
N GLU A 157 10.82 8.43 6.32
CA GLU A 157 10.75 9.88 6.49
C GLU A 157 9.30 10.41 6.50
N MET A 158 8.32 9.58 6.15
CA MET A 158 6.90 9.93 6.10
C MET A 158 6.20 9.58 7.43
N ASP A 159 5.80 10.60 8.20
CA ASP A 159 5.06 10.42 9.45
C ASP A 159 3.65 9.90 9.16
N LEU A 160 3.28 8.77 9.77
CA LEU A 160 1.97 8.16 9.56
C LEU A 160 0.82 9.09 9.96
N ARG A 161 1.04 10.01 10.92
CA ARG A 161 0.03 10.98 11.37
C ARG A 161 -0.39 11.96 10.29
N GLU A 162 0.48 12.22 9.32
CA GLU A 162 0.21 13.14 8.21
C GLU A 162 -0.57 12.47 7.07
N GLU A 163 -0.80 11.16 7.15
CA GLU A 163 -1.38 10.35 6.08
C GLU A 163 -2.86 10.01 6.30
N GLY A 164 -3.53 10.66 7.27
CA GLY A 164 -4.93 10.40 7.62
C GLY A 164 -5.96 10.68 6.51
N TYR A 165 -5.57 11.37 5.44
CA TYR A 165 -6.41 11.49 4.24
C TYR A 165 -6.41 10.20 3.40
N PHE A 166 -5.32 9.42 3.44
CA PHE A 166 -5.10 8.26 2.58
C PHE A 166 -5.15 6.93 3.34
N LEU A 167 -5.08 6.98 4.66
CA LEU A 167 -5.11 5.81 5.51
C LEU A 167 -6.08 6.07 6.66
N ASP A 168 -6.84 5.05 7.02
CA ASP A 168 -7.54 5.05 8.28
C ASP A 168 -6.51 4.91 9.40
N ILE A 169 -6.28 6.01 10.11
CA ILE A 169 -5.34 6.10 11.23
C ILE A 169 -6.07 6.27 12.57
N GLU A 170 -7.40 6.11 12.59
CA GLU A 170 -8.16 6.10 13.84
C GLU A 170 -7.65 4.95 14.73
N ASP A 171 -7.50 5.22 16.02
CA ASP A 171 -6.98 4.26 17.02
C ASP A 171 -5.59 3.67 16.74
N THR A 172 -4.81 4.26 15.83
CA THR A 172 -3.45 3.79 15.54
C THR A 172 -2.53 3.99 16.75
N ASP A 173 -1.87 2.91 17.18
CA ASP A 173 -0.76 2.99 18.12
C ASP A 173 0.48 3.55 17.40
N PHE A 174 0.60 4.88 17.41
CA PHE A 174 1.71 5.54 16.74
C PHE A 174 3.07 5.39 17.47
N GLY A 175 3.11 4.79 18.66
CA GLY A 175 4.36 4.34 19.27
C GLY A 175 4.89 3.10 18.57
N MET A 176 3.97 2.21 18.17
CA MET A 176 4.26 1.03 17.35
C MET A 176 4.44 1.36 15.86
N TYR A 177 3.62 2.27 15.31
CA TYR A 177 3.58 2.58 13.88
C TYR A 177 3.78 4.09 13.62
N PRO A 178 4.98 4.64 13.89
CA PRO A 178 5.21 6.07 13.72
C PRO A 178 5.34 6.52 12.26
N THR A 179 5.72 5.63 11.34
CA THR A 179 6.01 6.00 9.94
C THR A 179 5.27 5.11 8.94
N LEU A 180 5.16 5.54 7.68
CA LEU A 180 4.61 4.69 6.62
C LEU A 180 5.44 3.42 6.38
N TYR A 181 6.73 3.43 6.73
CA TYR A 181 7.53 2.21 6.72
C TYR A 181 6.96 1.17 7.69
N ASP A 182 6.59 1.56 8.91
CA ASP A 182 5.99 0.64 9.88
C ASP A 182 4.62 0.12 9.41
N TYR A 183 3.83 0.98 8.77
CA TYR A 183 2.59 0.57 8.12
C TYR A 183 2.84 -0.47 7.01
N LEU A 184 3.85 -0.26 6.16
CA LEU A 184 4.26 -1.22 5.12
C LEU A 184 4.59 -2.58 5.75
N ILE A 185 5.43 -2.61 6.79
CA ILE A 185 5.80 -3.87 7.45
C ILE A 185 4.56 -4.55 8.04
N LEU A 186 3.66 -3.81 8.68
CA LEU A 186 2.42 -4.35 9.21
C LEU A 186 1.57 -4.99 8.11
N SER A 187 1.24 -4.21 7.08
CA SER A 187 0.35 -4.63 6.00
C SER A 187 0.94 -5.80 5.21
N TRP A 188 2.22 -5.74 4.85
CA TRP A 188 2.87 -6.77 4.05
C TRP A 188 3.03 -8.08 4.81
N THR A 189 3.47 -8.03 6.07
CA THR A 189 3.62 -9.26 6.86
C THR A 189 2.28 -9.93 7.15
N ASP A 190 1.22 -9.15 7.39
CA ASP A 190 -0.15 -9.67 7.51
C ASP A 190 -0.61 -10.37 6.21
N PHE A 191 -0.36 -9.76 5.05
CA PHE A 191 -0.63 -10.36 3.75
C PHE A 191 0.11 -11.70 3.56
N LEU A 192 1.43 -11.73 3.82
CA LEU A 192 2.26 -12.93 3.66
C LEU A 192 1.79 -14.09 4.55
N LEU A 193 1.50 -13.81 5.82
CA LEU A 193 1.07 -14.81 6.80
C LEU A 193 -0.34 -15.33 6.50
N THR A 194 -1.23 -14.46 6.02
CA THR A 194 -2.59 -14.83 5.58
C THR A 194 -2.56 -15.69 4.31
N GLN A 195 -1.71 -15.33 3.34
CA GLN A 195 -1.55 -16.07 2.09
C GLN A 195 -1.05 -17.50 2.34
N GLU A 196 -0.03 -17.66 3.18
CA GLU A 196 0.55 -18.97 3.48
C GLU A 196 -0.46 -19.89 4.16
N THR A 197 -1.26 -19.33 5.07
CA THR A 197 -2.37 -20.06 5.73
C THR A 197 -3.36 -20.64 4.71
N ARG A 198 -3.64 -19.92 3.60
CA ARG A 198 -4.53 -20.40 2.53
C ARG A 198 -3.87 -21.46 1.63
N ARG A 199 -2.55 -21.40 1.43
CA ARG A 199 -1.79 -22.32 0.56
C ARG A 199 -1.45 -23.66 1.22
N LEU A 200 -1.45 -23.72 2.55
CA LEU A 200 -1.12 -24.91 3.34
C LEU A 200 -2.18 -26.03 3.25
N GLY A 201 -2.39 -26.57 2.06
CA GLY A 201 -2.91 -27.92 1.83
C GLY A 201 -1.91 -29.03 2.21
N GLY A 202 -1.07 -28.80 3.23
CA GLY A 202 -0.19 -29.80 3.86
C GLY A 202 1.23 -29.98 3.31
N LYS A 203 1.69 -29.21 2.32
CA LYS A 203 3.02 -29.42 1.67
C LYS A 203 3.98 -28.21 1.65
N ALA A 204 3.62 -27.06 2.21
CA ALA A 204 4.54 -25.92 2.18
C ALA A 204 5.74 -26.14 3.11
N ILE A 205 6.90 -25.65 2.69
CA ILE A 205 8.14 -25.70 3.48
C ILE A 205 7.95 -24.80 4.69
N ARG A 206 7.93 -25.39 5.89
CA ARG A 206 7.85 -24.64 7.13
C ARG A 206 9.26 -24.24 7.57
N PRO A 207 9.59 -22.94 7.64
CA PRO A 207 10.85 -22.52 8.23
C PRO A 207 10.97 -22.99 9.68
N ASP A 208 12.18 -23.32 10.09
CA ASP A 208 12.51 -23.70 11.46
C ASP A 208 12.25 -22.52 12.41
N ALA A 209 11.45 -22.75 13.45
CA ALA A 209 11.12 -21.75 14.45
C ALA A 209 12.34 -21.32 15.29
N GLU A 210 13.34 -22.19 15.46
CA GLU A 210 14.54 -21.87 16.24
C GLU A 210 15.33 -20.71 15.63
N LEU A 211 15.34 -20.61 14.30
CA LEU A 211 15.92 -19.47 13.57
C LEU A 211 15.26 -18.14 13.94
N LEU A 212 14.01 -18.18 14.40
CA LEU A 212 13.30 -17.01 14.87
C LEU A 212 13.50 -16.73 16.35
N LEU A 213 14.10 -17.60 17.15
CA LEU A 213 14.38 -17.31 18.56
C LEU A 213 15.75 -16.70 18.80
N ALA A 214 16.62 -16.69 17.79
CA ALA A 214 17.89 -16.00 17.85
C ALA A 214 17.70 -14.52 18.20
N GLU A 215 18.61 -13.99 19.04
CA GLU A 215 18.61 -12.57 19.43
C GLU A 215 18.71 -11.65 18.19
N ARG A 216 19.42 -12.14 17.17
CA ARG A 216 19.59 -11.52 15.85
C ARG A 216 19.44 -12.59 14.78
N VAL A 217 18.71 -12.27 13.72
CA VAL A 217 18.69 -13.08 12.50
C VAL A 217 19.74 -12.47 11.57
N GLU A 218 20.85 -13.18 11.32
CA GLU A 218 21.94 -12.69 10.47
C GLU A 218 21.57 -12.59 8.97
N ARG A 219 20.31 -12.85 8.60
CA ARG A 219 19.88 -12.90 7.20
C ARG A 219 19.25 -11.58 6.78
N LEU A 220 19.79 -11.03 5.69
CA LEU A 220 19.17 -9.93 4.95
C LEU A 220 17.80 -10.36 4.39
N VAL A 221 16.94 -9.39 4.08
CA VAL A 221 15.65 -9.65 3.44
C VAL A 221 15.87 -10.24 2.04
N HIS A 222 15.37 -11.45 1.82
CA HIS A 222 15.38 -12.14 0.52
C HIS A 222 13.94 -12.28 0.02
N LEU A 223 13.58 -11.54 -1.04
CA LEU A 223 12.19 -11.42 -1.50
C LEU A 223 11.62 -12.72 -2.08
N GLU A 224 12.48 -13.68 -2.39
CA GLU A 224 12.15 -15.00 -2.92
C GLU A 224 11.98 -16.08 -1.82
N ASP A 225 12.24 -15.73 -0.55
CA ASP A 225 12.07 -16.65 0.57
C ASP A 225 10.60 -17.01 0.81
N PRO A 226 10.31 -18.17 1.44
CA PRO A 226 8.94 -18.55 1.79
C PRO A 226 8.21 -17.44 2.58
N PRO A 227 6.91 -17.20 2.35
CA PRO A 227 6.21 -16.04 2.92
C PRO A 227 6.34 -15.87 4.45
N ALA A 228 6.30 -16.97 5.20
CA ALA A 228 6.47 -16.94 6.65
C ALA A 228 7.90 -16.51 7.08
N LEU A 229 8.92 -16.93 6.33
CA LEU A 229 10.31 -16.54 6.56
C LEU A 229 10.55 -15.08 6.13
N LEU A 230 10.05 -14.69 4.96
CA LEU A 230 10.11 -13.31 4.48
C LEU A 230 9.44 -12.35 5.48
N ALA A 231 8.28 -12.72 6.02
CA ALA A 231 7.61 -11.92 7.04
C ALA A 231 8.49 -11.72 8.28
N ALA A 232 9.17 -12.76 8.75
CA ALA A 232 10.07 -12.67 9.88
C ALA A 232 11.31 -11.80 9.58
N GLN A 233 11.87 -11.89 8.38
CA GLN A 233 12.99 -11.05 7.93
C GLN A 233 12.60 -9.58 7.83
N LEU A 234 11.40 -9.27 7.31
CA LEU A 234 10.89 -7.90 7.25
C LEU A 234 10.74 -7.29 8.64
N MET A 235 10.21 -8.05 9.62
CA MET A 235 10.12 -7.60 11.00
C MET A 235 11.49 -7.45 11.67
N GLU A 236 12.45 -8.33 11.36
CA GLU A 236 13.82 -8.20 11.83
C GLU A 236 14.47 -6.92 11.29
N GLU A 237 14.40 -6.67 9.99
CA GLU A 237 14.94 -5.46 9.37
C GLU A 237 14.34 -4.20 10.00
N ALA A 238 13.02 -4.19 10.20
CA ALA A 238 12.31 -3.09 10.84
C ALA A 238 12.78 -2.80 12.28
N SER A 239 13.30 -3.84 12.96
CA SER A 239 13.88 -3.72 14.31
C SER A 239 15.29 -3.11 14.32
N TYR A 240 16.00 -3.07 13.20
CA TYR A 240 17.31 -2.40 13.14
C TYR A 240 17.20 -0.89 12.90
N GLU A 241 16.07 -0.43 12.39
CA GLU A 241 15.89 0.96 12.02
C GLU A 241 15.49 1.84 13.21
N LYS A 242 16.40 2.69 13.68
CA LYS A 242 16.23 3.50 14.90
C LYS A 242 15.93 4.98 14.64
N ARG A 243 15.76 5.37 13.37
CA ARG A 243 15.49 6.76 12.95
C ARG A 243 14.11 7.23 13.44
N ARG A 244 13.86 8.56 13.40
CA ARG A 244 12.52 9.17 13.57
C ARG A 244 11.72 8.70 14.81
N ASN A 245 12.38 8.61 15.97
CA ASN A 245 11.76 8.18 17.24
C ASN A 245 11.20 6.75 17.23
N ARG A 246 11.70 5.87 16.35
CA ARG A 246 11.24 4.48 16.20
C ARG A 246 11.75 3.51 17.26
N LEU A 247 12.26 3.99 18.41
CA LEU A 247 12.81 3.11 19.46
C LEU A 247 11.76 2.11 19.98
N GLU A 248 10.53 2.56 20.20
CA GLU A 248 9.45 1.69 20.64
C GLU A 248 9.04 0.71 19.53
N ALA A 249 8.84 1.21 18.30
CA ALA A 249 8.52 0.39 17.13
C ALA A 249 9.57 -0.71 16.90
N THR A 250 10.86 -0.38 16.98
CA THR A 250 12.00 -1.30 16.88
C THR A 250 11.83 -2.49 17.83
N GLU A 251 11.65 -2.24 19.13
CA GLU A 251 11.54 -3.30 20.13
C GLU A 251 10.27 -4.14 19.92
N ARG A 252 9.16 -3.49 19.57
CA ARG A 252 7.91 -4.19 19.33
C ARG A 252 7.95 -5.03 18.04
N TRP A 253 8.68 -4.63 17.00
CA TRP A 253 8.93 -5.47 15.81
C TRP A 253 9.72 -6.72 16.16
N LYS A 254 10.77 -6.58 16.98
CA LYS A 254 11.52 -7.73 17.51
C LYS A 254 10.61 -8.69 18.29
N ILE A 255 9.76 -8.18 19.18
CA ILE A 255 8.79 -8.99 19.92
C ILE A 255 7.80 -9.68 18.96
N ARG A 256 7.26 -8.96 17.98
CA ARG A 256 6.33 -9.56 17.00
C ARG A 256 6.95 -10.71 16.23
N ARG A 257 8.20 -10.56 15.78
CA ARG A 257 8.97 -11.62 15.11
C ARG A 257 9.12 -12.86 16.00
N LEU A 258 9.55 -12.66 17.25
CA LEU A 258 9.73 -13.75 18.24
C LEU A 258 8.42 -14.51 18.52
N LEU A 259 7.27 -13.84 18.39
CA LEU A 259 5.95 -14.43 18.62
C LEU A 259 5.35 -15.11 17.39
N LEU A 260 5.98 -15.03 16.20
CA LEU A 260 5.44 -15.63 14.98
C LEU A 260 5.19 -17.15 15.11
N PRO A 261 6.14 -17.98 15.60
CA PRO A 261 5.89 -19.42 15.76
C PRO A 261 4.75 -19.76 16.70
N LEU A 262 4.49 -18.91 17.71
CA LEU A 262 3.40 -19.12 18.66
C LEU A 262 2.04 -18.71 18.07
N LYS A 263 1.97 -17.56 17.40
CA LYS A 263 0.74 -17.03 16.81
C LYS A 263 0.34 -17.76 15.52
N HIS A 264 1.32 -18.30 14.81
CA HIS A 264 1.15 -18.95 13.50
C HIS A 264 1.80 -20.33 13.49
N TYR A 265 1.55 -21.15 14.51
CA TYR A 265 2.16 -22.48 14.70
C TYR A 265 2.06 -23.43 13.47
N GLY A 266 1.06 -23.23 12.61
CA GLY A 266 0.92 -24.01 11.37
C GLY A 266 1.91 -23.64 10.26
N LEU A 267 2.58 -22.49 10.38
CA LEU A 267 3.51 -21.95 9.38
C LEU A 267 4.98 -22.26 9.69
N PHE A 268 5.32 -22.66 10.92
CA PHE A 268 6.69 -22.89 11.37
C PHE A 268 6.89 -24.33 11.84
N ASP A 269 8.11 -24.87 11.69
CA ASP A 269 8.46 -26.16 12.28
C ASP A 269 8.90 -25.95 13.73
N LEU A 270 8.17 -26.57 14.66
CA LEU A 270 8.39 -26.46 16.10
C LEU A 270 9.17 -27.66 16.67
N LYS A 271 9.56 -28.65 15.86
CA LYS A 271 10.19 -29.89 16.35
C LYS A 271 11.42 -29.63 17.21
N ALA A 272 12.30 -28.72 16.79
CA ALA A 272 13.48 -28.32 17.54
C ALA A 272 13.14 -27.79 18.96
N LEU A 273 12.00 -27.13 19.13
CA LEU A 273 11.57 -26.58 20.43
C LEU A 273 10.94 -27.62 21.36
N VAL A 274 10.47 -28.75 20.82
CA VAL A 274 9.84 -29.82 21.60
C VAL A 274 10.89 -30.82 22.08
N ASP A 275 11.85 -31.17 21.22
CA ASP A 275 12.86 -32.18 21.54
C ASP A 275 13.76 -31.75 22.71
N ASP A 276 14.09 -30.46 22.82
CA ASP A 276 14.90 -29.89 23.90
C ASP A 276 14.23 -29.96 25.29
N ARG A 277 12.89 -30.16 25.34
CA ARG A 277 12.14 -30.34 26.60
C ARG A 277 12.05 -31.79 27.07
N THR A 278 12.45 -32.76 26.24
CA THR A 278 12.40 -34.20 26.57
C THR A 278 13.74 -34.77 27.03
N GLY A 279 14.78 -33.93 27.13
CA GLY A 279 16.08 -34.28 27.71
C GLY A 279 16.13 -34.34 29.25
N ILE A 280 15.02 -34.69 29.91
CA ILE A 280 14.94 -34.99 31.36
C ILE A 280 14.57 -36.46 31.53
#